data_AF-A0A2G8RMJ2-F1
#
_entry.id   AF-A0A2G8RMJ2-F1
#
_cell.length_a   1.000
_cell.length_b   1.000
_cell.length_c   1.000
_cell.angle_alpha   90.00
_cell.angle_beta   90.00
_cell.angle_gamma   90.00
#
_symmetry.space_group_name_H-M   'P 1'
#
loop_
_entity.id
_entity.type
_entity.pdbx_description
1 polymer ?
#
loop_
_entity_poly.entity_id
_entity_poly.type
_entity_poly.pdbx_seq_one_letter_code
_entity_poly.pdbx_strand_id
1 'polypeptide(L)'
;MTEYETQMEHWNELAQFHGDTLDFYLLGFTCRIRHMSLSLSVHTLPFFRSVVETARPTHLRLSISTMLFSKRTPTYLHDPGLADLKSLELDVNVWVGGQDSYKGNTDVDGFLGHAIDLLRRASAQQFTFHLTVQNSSARQHLFMWSSSSEPGDSDEQRERVTRPPAVPLCPLETWVKEVDLDALAHRCFEAVPSLVSVKLEAWSRDRGSSHKSMELSRVQEPVNELQDALRQHPLMP
;
A
#
# COMPACT_ATOMS: atom_id res chain seq x y z
N MET A 1 9.66 38.91 37.10
CA MET A 1 9.63 37.54 36.52
C MET A 1 8.79 37.67 35.27
N THR A 2 9.45 37.49 34.15
CA THR A 2 9.15 38.08 32.85
C THR A 2 8.03 37.38 32.09
N GLU A 3 7.11 38.21 31.57
CA GLU A 3 6.01 37.94 30.64
C GLU A 3 6.51 37.40 29.27
N TYR A 4 7.11 36.20 29.24
CA TYR A 4 7.53 35.53 27.99
C TYR A 4 6.65 34.32 27.61
N GLU A 5 5.50 34.10 28.28
CA GLU A 5 4.67 32.90 28.07
C GLU A 5 3.61 33.00 26.96
N THR A 6 3.39 34.16 26.34
CA THR A 6 2.14 34.41 25.61
C THR A 6 2.26 34.55 24.10
N GLN A 7 3.12 33.77 23.45
CA GLN A 7 2.99 33.55 21.99
C GLN A 7 3.73 32.30 21.50
N MET A 8 3.51 31.15 22.12
CA MET A 8 3.65 29.91 21.33
C MET A 8 2.48 29.90 20.35
N GLU A 9 2.72 30.35 19.12
CA GLU A 9 1.84 30.04 18.01
C GLU A 9 1.69 28.52 17.96
N HIS A 10 0.53 28.03 18.40
CA HIS A 10 0.22 26.62 18.36
C HIS A 10 0.07 26.29 16.88
N TRP A 11 0.98 25.47 16.37
CA TRP A 11 0.89 24.91 15.02
C TRP A 11 -0.34 24.02 15.00
N ASN A 12 -1.51 24.57 14.66
CA ASN A 12 -2.78 23.84 14.73
C ASN A 12 -2.84 22.73 13.68
N GLU A 13 -2.11 22.89 12.57
CA GLU A 13 -2.15 21.98 11.45
C GLU A 13 -0.82 21.98 10.68
N LEU A 14 -0.36 20.77 10.31
CA LEU A 14 0.72 20.55 9.37
C LEU A 14 0.14 20.04 8.05
N ALA A 15 0.62 20.58 6.93
CA ALA A 15 0.15 20.15 5.62
C ALA A 15 0.50 18.67 5.36
N GLN A 16 1.75 18.28 5.66
CA GLN A 16 2.26 16.96 5.29
C GLN A 16 3.31 16.42 6.25
N PHE A 17 3.30 15.11 6.45
CA PHE A 17 4.35 14.34 7.12
C PHE A 17 4.74 13.11 6.29
N HIS A 18 6.03 12.83 6.19
CA HIS A 18 6.59 11.63 5.58
C HIS A 18 7.69 11.07 6.47
N GLY A 19 7.53 9.83 6.92
CA GLY A 19 8.51 9.19 7.81
C GLY A 19 8.04 7.84 8.33
N ASP A 20 8.75 7.31 9.31
CA ASP A 20 8.28 6.13 10.04
C ASP A 20 7.23 6.51 11.10
N THR A 21 6.37 5.56 11.46
CA THR A 21 5.39 5.74 12.54
C THR A 21 6.07 6.08 13.88
N LEU A 22 7.23 5.49 14.16
CA LEU A 22 8.01 5.77 15.37
C LEU A 22 8.58 7.19 15.36
N ASP A 23 9.05 7.70 14.21
CA ASP A 23 9.57 9.06 14.10
C ASP A 23 8.50 10.08 14.48
N PHE A 24 7.28 9.91 13.96
CA PHE A 24 6.15 10.77 14.31
C PHE A 24 5.89 10.76 15.82
N TYR A 25 5.85 9.57 16.41
CA TYR A 25 5.59 9.39 17.83
C TYR A 25 6.67 10.06 18.70
N LEU A 26 7.95 9.91 18.34
CA LEU A 26 9.07 10.49 19.07
C LEU A 26 9.14 12.02 18.95
N LEU A 27 8.71 12.58 17.82
CA LEU A 27 8.64 14.02 17.63
C LEU A 27 7.53 14.67 18.48
N GLY A 28 6.58 13.88 18.99
CA GLY A 28 5.56 14.37 19.91
C GLY A 28 4.65 15.43 19.29
N PHE A 29 4.43 15.37 17.97
CA PHE A 29 3.51 16.30 17.30
C PHE A 29 2.09 16.12 17.86
N THR A 30 1.47 17.23 18.23
CA THR A 30 0.11 17.29 18.77
C THR A 30 -0.90 17.93 17.81
N CYS A 31 -0.48 18.19 16.57
CA CYS A 31 -1.27 18.89 15.57
C CYS A 31 -1.93 17.95 14.56
N ARG A 32 -2.96 18.45 13.87
CA ARG A 32 -3.59 17.74 12.76
C ARG A 32 -2.64 17.69 11.57
N ILE A 33 -2.64 16.60 10.82
CA ILE A 33 -1.84 16.47 9.59
C ILE A 33 -2.70 16.02 8.43
N ARG A 34 -2.81 16.84 7.37
CA ARG A 34 -3.69 16.52 6.25
C ARG A 34 -3.21 15.32 5.45
N HIS A 35 -1.93 15.31 5.07
CA HIS A 35 -1.30 14.30 4.24
C HIS A 35 -0.22 13.56 5.01
N MET A 36 -0.40 12.26 5.21
CA MET A 36 0.51 11.48 6.01
C MET A 36 0.98 10.26 5.23
N SER A 37 2.29 10.04 5.18
CA SER A 37 2.93 8.87 4.59
C SER A 37 3.74 8.17 5.67
N LEU A 38 3.29 6.99 6.08
CA LEU A 38 3.92 6.21 7.15
C LEU A 38 4.47 4.88 6.62
N SER A 39 5.63 4.51 7.14
CA SER A 39 6.08 3.12 7.11
C SER A 39 5.55 2.36 8.33
N LEU A 40 4.99 1.18 8.10
CA LEU A 40 4.36 0.35 9.11
C LEU A 40 4.93 -1.06 9.10
N SER A 41 5.49 -1.45 10.24
CA SER A 41 6.08 -2.77 10.48
C SER A 41 5.52 -3.36 11.77
N VAL A 42 5.88 -4.61 12.06
CA VAL A 42 5.51 -5.25 13.33
C VAL A 42 6.06 -4.47 14.54
N HIS A 43 7.23 -3.84 14.40
CA HIS A 43 7.88 -3.08 15.48
C HIS A 43 7.28 -1.71 15.70
N THR A 44 6.71 -1.09 14.66
CA THR A 44 6.20 0.28 14.70
C THR A 44 4.68 0.33 14.87
N LEU A 45 3.99 -0.79 14.62
CA LEU A 45 2.56 -0.97 14.84
C LEU A 45 2.05 -0.54 16.24
N PRO A 46 2.75 -0.80 17.36
CA PRO A 46 2.27 -0.38 18.69
C PRO A 46 2.05 1.14 18.83
N PHE A 47 2.76 1.96 18.04
CA PHE A 47 2.66 3.41 18.08
C PHE A 47 1.60 3.96 17.12
N PHE A 48 1.19 3.17 16.13
CA PHE A 48 0.32 3.61 15.03
C PHE A 48 -0.97 4.25 15.51
N ARG A 49 -1.65 3.63 16.47
CA ARG A 49 -2.90 4.14 17.04
C ARG A 49 -2.73 5.57 17.57
N SER A 50 -1.74 5.80 18.43
CA SER A 50 -1.48 7.12 19.00
C SER A 50 -1.17 8.16 17.92
N VAL A 51 -0.42 7.76 16.87
CA VAL A 51 -0.11 8.63 15.73
C VAL A 51 -1.37 9.05 14.97
N VAL A 52 -2.23 8.10 14.58
CA VAL A 52 -3.41 8.42 13.76
C VAL A 52 -4.53 9.08 14.55
N GLU A 53 -4.70 8.75 15.84
CA GLU A 53 -5.64 9.44 16.73
C GLU A 53 -5.26 10.92 16.91
N THR A 54 -3.96 11.22 16.99
CA THR A 54 -3.47 12.59 17.15
C THR A 54 -3.52 13.37 15.83
N ALA A 55 -3.01 12.78 14.75
CA ALA A 55 -2.85 13.48 13.48
C ALA A 55 -4.15 13.58 12.67
N ARG A 56 -5.10 12.64 12.85
CA ARG A 56 -6.37 12.53 12.11
C ARG A 56 -6.23 12.80 10.61
N PRO A 57 -5.44 11.98 9.89
CA PRO A 57 -5.12 12.24 8.50
C PRO A 57 -6.34 12.17 7.59
N THR A 58 -6.40 13.08 6.62
CA THR A 58 -7.40 13.04 5.55
C THR A 58 -6.90 12.25 4.34
N HIS A 59 -5.58 12.22 4.14
CA HIS A 59 -4.92 11.43 3.10
C HIS A 59 -3.82 10.62 3.78
N LEU A 60 -3.90 9.30 3.67
CA LEU A 60 -2.97 8.39 4.32
C LEU A 60 -2.36 7.44 3.28
N ARG A 61 -1.03 7.44 3.20
CA ARG A 61 -0.24 6.43 2.52
C ARG A 61 0.42 5.54 3.57
N LEU A 62 0.21 4.22 3.45
CA LEU A 62 0.84 3.22 4.32
C LEU A 62 1.75 2.33 3.48
N SER A 63 3.04 2.34 3.81
CA SER A 63 3.99 1.32 3.35
C SER A 63 4.01 0.17 4.36
N ILE A 64 3.48 -1.00 3.96
CA ILE A 64 3.21 -2.13 4.84
C ILE A 64 4.26 -3.21 4.63
N SER A 65 4.93 -3.62 5.71
CA SER A 65 5.92 -4.69 5.65
C SER A 65 5.29 -6.06 5.35
N THR A 66 6.08 -6.95 4.74
CA THR A 66 5.66 -8.33 4.42
C THR A 66 5.06 -9.06 5.62
N MET A 67 5.68 -8.94 6.80
CA MET A 67 5.22 -9.61 8.01
C MET A 67 3.85 -9.09 8.47
N LEU A 68 3.60 -7.78 8.34
CA LEU A 68 2.34 -7.18 8.76
C LEU A 68 1.20 -7.50 7.79
N PHE A 69 1.50 -7.46 6.49
CA PHE A 69 0.57 -7.87 5.44
C PHE A 69 0.15 -9.35 5.56
N SER A 70 1.06 -10.21 6.03
CA SER A 70 0.79 -11.64 6.22
C SER A 70 -0.07 -11.98 7.45
N LYS A 71 -0.51 -10.99 8.23
CA LYS A 71 -1.42 -11.22 9.36
C LYS A 71 -2.85 -11.43 8.85
N ARG A 72 -3.54 -12.42 9.42
CA ARG A 72 -4.95 -12.72 9.08
C ARG A 72 -5.91 -11.54 9.30
N THR A 73 -5.64 -10.69 10.30
CA THR A 73 -6.51 -9.57 10.63
C THR A 73 -5.67 -8.31 10.82
N PRO A 74 -5.68 -7.37 9.85
CA PRO A 74 -4.96 -6.11 9.93
C PRO A 74 -5.70 -5.14 10.85
N THR A 75 -5.60 -5.35 12.16
CA THR A 75 -6.33 -4.55 13.18
C THR A 75 -6.09 -3.04 13.08
N TYR A 76 -4.95 -2.61 12.54
CA TYR A 76 -4.63 -1.20 12.31
C TYR A 76 -5.54 -0.51 11.29
N LEU A 77 -6.14 -1.25 10.35
CA LEU A 77 -7.16 -0.71 9.44
C LEU A 77 -8.50 -0.50 10.14
N HIS A 78 -8.67 -0.99 11.37
CA HIS A 78 -9.89 -0.81 12.17
C HIS A 78 -9.79 0.34 13.17
N ASP A 79 -8.70 1.10 13.17
CA ASP A 79 -8.49 2.18 14.11
C ASP A 79 -9.50 3.33 13.91
N PRO A 80 -10.17 3.81 14.97
CA PRO A 80 -11.14 4.89 14.88
C PRO A 80 -10.51 6.24 14.47
N GLY A 81 -9.20 6.43 14.66
CA GLY A 81 -8.47 7.63 14.21
C GLY A 81 -8.47 7.81 12.69
N LEU A 82 -8.88 6.78 11.93
CA LEU A 82 -9.00 6.81 10.47
C LEU A 82 -10.39 7.21 9.96
N ALA A 83 -11.32 7.60 10.83
CA ALA A 83 -12.71 7.89 10.46
C ALA A 83 -12.87 9.06 9.48
N ASP A 84 -11.95 10.01 9.45
CA ASP A 84 -12.02 11.20 8.58
C ASP A 84 -11.34 11.02 7.21
N LEU A 85 -10.87 9.81 6.91
CA LEU A 85 -10.04 9.55 5.75
C LEU A 85 -10.81 9.77 4.44
N LYS A 86 -10.22 10.57 3.54
CA LYS A 86 -10.72 10.83 2.18
C LYS A 86 -9.93 10.06 1.12
N SER A 87 -8.65 9.80 1.36
CA SER A 87 -7.80 9.04 0.45
C SER A 87 -6.96 8.02 1.22
N LEU A 88 -6.97 6.78 0.76
CA LEU A 88 -6.11 5.71 1.28
C LEU A 88 -5.21 5.18 0.16
N GLU A 89 -3.91 5.17 0.41
CA GLU A 89 -2.92 4.49 -0.44
C GLU A 89 -2.23 3.40 0.39
N LEU A 90 -2.25 2.17 -0.12
CA LEU A 90 -1.61 1.02 0.49
C LEU A 90 -0.50 0.54 -0.43
N ASP A 91 0.73 0.58 0.05
CA ASP A 91 1.93 0.13 -0.65
C ASP A 91 2.50 -1.09 0.07
N VAL A 92 2.38 -2.26 -0.57
CA VAL A 92 2.75 -3.54 0.01
C VAL A 92 3.90 -4.13 -0.79
N ASN A 93 5.06 -4.28 -0.15
CA ASN A 93 6.22 -4.93 -0.75
C ASN A 93 6.49 -6.28 -0.05
N VAL A 94 6.39 -7.36 -0.81
CA VAL A 94 6.54 -8.74 -0.34
C VAL A 94 7.80 -9.37 -0.87
N TRP A 95 8.66 -9.83 0.05
CA TRP A 95 9.86 -10.58 -0.26
C TRP A 95 9.65 -12.08 -0.04
N VAL A 96 9.75 -12.86 -1.11
CA VAL A 96 9.62 -14.33 -1.11
C VAL A 96 11.03 -14.95 -1.04
N GLY A 97 11.28 -15.79 -0.02
CA GLY A 97 12.53 -16.55 0.13
C GLY A 97 13.69 -15.84 0.88
N GLY A 98 13.45 -14.71 1.54
CA GLY A 98 14.39 -14.03 2.44
C GLY A 98 14.32 -14.47 3.92
N GLN A 99 15.15 -13.87 4.79
CA GLN A 99 15.14 -14.14 6.24
C GLN A 99 13.83 -13.67 6.91
N ASP A 100 13.25 -12.59 6.41
CA ASP A 100 11.94 -12.05 6.80
C ASP A 100 10.82 -12.53 5.86
N SER A 101 10.98 -13.72 5.26
CA SER A 101 10.14 -14.15 4.15
C SER A 101 8.70 -14.43 4.50
N TYR A 102 7.88 -14.14 3.49
CA TYR A 102 6.56 -14.70 3.30
C TYR A 102 6.54 -16.23 3.52
N LYS A 103 5.68 -16.69 4.45
CA LYS A 103 5.51 -18.12 4.80
C LYS A 103 4.44 -18.86 3.99
N GLY A 104 3.93 -18.28 2.90
CA GLY A 104 3.03 -19.00 1.99
C GLY A 104 1.52 -18.89 2.26
N ASN A 105 1.06 -18.04 3.19
CA ASN A 105 -0.37 -18.02 3.58
C ASN A 105 -0.96 -16.61 3.77
N THR A 106 -0.55 -15.66 2.92
CA THR A 106 -1.21 -14.35 2.91
C THR A 106 -2.47 -14.42 2.07
N ASP A 107 -3.58 -14.14 2.71
CA ASP A 107 -4.89 -13.96 2.09
C ASP A 107 -5.03 -12.50 1.63
N VAL A 108 -4.67 -12.24 0.36
CA VAL A 108 -4.72 -10.90 -0.23
C VAL A 108 -6.16 -10.40 -0.31
N ASP A 109 -7.10 -11.27 -0.69
CA ASP A 109 -8.51 -10.93 -0.80
C ASP A 109 -9.12 -10.61 0.58
N GLY A 110 -8.79 -11.40 1.60
CA GLY A 110 -9.16 -11.09 2.99
C GLY A 110 -8.60 -9.74 3.44
N PHE A 111 -7.32 -9.46 3.18
CA PHE A 111 -6.71 -8.15 3.47
C PHE A 111 -7.44 -7.00 2.76
N LEU A 112 -7.75 -7.16 1.46
CA LEU A 112 -8.50 -6.16 0.69
C LEU A 112 -9.93 -5.98 1.21
N GLY A 113 -10.57 -7.05 1.71
CA GLY A 113 -11.84 -6.96 2.42
C GLY A 113 -11.77 -6.00 3.63
N HIS A 114 -10.72 -6.11 4.45
CA HIS A 114 -10.49 -5.19 5.56
C HIS A 114 -10.22 -3.74 5.11
N ALA A 115 -9.50 -3.55 4.00
CA ALA A 115 -9.29 -2.23 3.42
C ALA A 115 -10.61 -1.60 2.92
N ILE A 116 -11.44 -2.39 2.22
CA ILE A 116 -12.78 -1.97 1.78
C ILE A 116 -13.67 -1.58 2.97
N ASP A 117 -13.62 -2.33 4.07
CA ASP A 117 -14.34 -2.00 5.30
C ASP A 117 -13.89 -0.68 5.93
N LEU A 118 -12.59 -0.37 5.87
CA LEU A 118 -12.08 0.94 6.26
C LEU A 118 -12.61 2.04 5.35
N LEU A 119 -12.45 1.89 4.03
CA LEU A 119 -12.90 2.89 3.04
C LEU A 119 -14.39 3.22 3.20
N ARG A 120 -15.22 2.18 3.41
CA ARG A 120 -16.66 2.32 3.65
C ARG A 120 -16.95 3.12 4.93
N ARG A 121 -16.30 2.77 6.04
CA ARG A 121 -16.51 3.46 7.33
C ARG A 121 -16.05 4.92 7.28
N ALA A 122 -14.95 5.21 6.61
CA ALA A 122 -14.42 6.56 6.45
C ALA A 122 -15.16 7.39 5.38
N SER A 123 -16.03 6.75 4.58
CA SER A 123 -16.60 7.36 3.37
C SER A 123 -15.50 7.94 2.46
N ALA A 124 -14.45 7.15 2.25
CA ALA A 124 -13.31 7.54 1.45
C ALA A 124 -13.71 7.75 -0.02
N GLN A 125 -13.01 8.66 -0.69
CA GLN A 125 -13.24 9.04 -2.08
C GLN A 125 -12.19 8.45 -3.02
N GLN A 126 -11.00 8.16 -2.50
CA GLN A 126 -9.90 7.66 -3.32
C GLN A 126 -9.29 6.44 -2.65
N PHE A 127 -9.00 5.42 -3.45
CA PHE A 127 -8.30 4.23 -3.00
C PHE A 127 -7.22 3.83 -4.00
N THR A 128 -6.01 3.65 -3.48
CA THR A 128 -4.88 3.16 -4.24
C THR A 128 -4.27 1.95 -3.55
N PHE A 129 -4.04 0.87 -4.30
CA PHE A 129 -3.38 -0.34 -3.80
C PHE A 129 -2.25 -0.76 -4.73
N HIS A 130 -1.04 -0.80 -4.19
CA HIS A 130 0.15 -1.29 -4.87
C HIS A 130 0.63 -2.56 -4.17
N LEU A 131 0.71 -3.66 -4.91
CA LEU A 131 1.32 -4.91 -4.46
C LEU A 131 2.55 -5.21 -5.32
N THR A 132 3.72 -5.21 -4.69
CA THR A 132 4.97 -5.65 -5.31
C THR A 132 5.45 -6.94 -4.69
N VAL A 133 5.67 -7.96 -5.52
CA VAL A 133 6.21 -9.26 -5.10
C VAL A 133 7.61 -9.44 -5.68
N GLN A 134 8.60 -9.62 -4.81
CA GLN A 134 9.99 -9.81 -5.18
C GLN A 134 10.49 -11.18 -4.70
N ASN A 135 11.13 -11.91 -5.59
CA ASN A 135 11.65 -13.24 -5.28
C ASN A 135 13.18 -13.18 -5.09
N SER A 136 13.66 -13.43 -3.87
CA SER A 136 15.09 -13.41 -3.55
C SER A 136 15.81 -14.72 -3.92
N SER A 137 15.08 -15.81 -4.15
CA SER A 137 15.67 -17.12 -4.46
C SER A 137 16.48 -17.14 -5.76
N ALA A 138 16.18 -16.23 -6.70
CA ALA A 138 16.96 -16.06 -7.92
C ALA A 138 18.43 -15.68 -7.66
N ARG A 139 18.74 -15.05 -6.51
CA ARG A 139 20.10 -14.65 -6.14
C ARG A 139 20.91 -15.77 -5.50
N GLN A 140 20.27 -16.71 -4.81
CA GLN A 140 20.99 -17.77 -4.09
C GLN A 140 21.62 -18.80 -5.05
N HIS A 141 21.00 -19.05 -6.21
CA HIS A 141 21.56 -19.98 -7.20
C HIS A 141 22.80 -19.45 -7.95
N LEU A 142 22.99 -18.13 -8.03
CA LEU A 142 24.15 -17.56 -8.73
C LEU A 142 25.45 -17.68 -7.92
N PHE A 143 25.38 -17.87 -6.61
CA PHE A 143 26.56 -17.95 -5.74
C PHE A 143 27.09 -19.39 -5.53
N MET A 144 26.32 -20.42 -5.90
CA MET A 144 26.70 -21.81 -5.62
C MET A 144 27.40 -22.52 -6.79
N TRP A 145 27.49 -21.89 -7.97
CA TRP A 145 28.14 -22.47 -9.16
C TRP A 145 29.54 -21.93 -9.47
N SER A 146 30.10 -21.05 -8.62
CA SER A 146 31.42 -20.46 -8.85
C SER A 146 32.59 -21.23 -8.19
N SER A 147 32.36 -22.43 -7.67
CA SER A 147 33.34 -23.15 -6.84
C SER A 147 33.67 -24.54 -7.40
N SER A 148 34.17 -24.63 -8.63
CA SER A 148 34.94 -25.79 -9.09
C SER A 148 35.59 -25.46 -10.43
N SER A 149 36.78 -24.87 -10.37
CA SER A 149 37.70 -24.84 -11.50
C SER A 149 39.02 -25.43 -11.03
N GLU A 150 39.08 -26.76 -10.95
CA GLU A 150 40.34 -27.48 -11.07
C GLU A 150 40.62 -27.72 -12.57
N PRO A 151 41.79 -27.32 -13.09
CA PRO A 151 42.16 -27.53 -14.48
C PRO A 151 42.70 -28.96 -14.64
N GLY A 152 41.83 -29.90 -14.98
CA GLY A 152 42.18 -31.27 -15.31
C GLY A 152 41.75 -31.62 -16.73
N ASP A 153 42.71 -31.72 -17.64
CA ASP A 153 42.54 -32.23 -19.02
C ASP A 153 41.84 -33.60 -19.00
N SER A 154 40.58 -33.64 -19.45
CA SER A 154 39.91 -34.90 -19.81
C SER A 154 38.84 -34.60 -20.85
N ASP A 155 39.19 -34.95 -22.08
CA ASP A 155 38.37 -34.92 -23.27
C ASP A 155 37.14 -35.86 -23.13
N GLU A 156 36.01 -35.39 -23.67
CA GLU A 156 34.84 -36.18 -24.09
C GLU A 156 33.83 -36.74 -23.07
N GLN A 157 33.33 -35.90 -22.16
CA GLN A 157 31.97 -36.13 -21.62
C GLN A 157 31.12 -34.87 -21.64
N ARG A 158 30.37 -34.69 -22.73
CA ARG A 158 29.23 -33.75 -22.80
C ARG A 158 28.18 -34.21 -21.80
N GLU A 159 28.36 -33.82 -20.54
CA GLU A 159 27.29 -33.86 -19.54
C GLU A 159 26.11 -33.10 -20.13
N ARG A 160 25.02 -33.83 -20.40
CA ARG A 160 23.76 -33.23 -20.80
C ARG A 160 23.35 -32.33 -19.65
N VAL A 161 23.51 -31.02 -19.81
CA VAL A 161 23.05 -30.01 -18.86
C VAL A 161 21.55 -30.20 -18.70
N THR A 162 21.16 -30.98 -17.69
CA THR A 162 19.76 -31.23 -17.36
C THR A 162 19.21 -29.91 -16.86
N ARG A 163 18.33 -29.28 -17.64
CA ARG A 163 17.67 -28.04 -17.25
C ARG A 163 17.05 -28.24 -15.86
N PRO A 164 17.36 -27.39 -14.86
CA PRO A 164 16.77 -27.53 -13.54
C PRO A 164 15.24 -27.56 -13.65
N PRO A 165 14.55 -28.38 -12.84
CA PRO A 165 13.09 -28.38 -12.80
C PRO A 165 12.58 -26.96 -12.50
N ALA A 166 11.50 -26.57 -13.17
CA ALA A 166 10.87 -25.28 -12.93
C ALA A 166 10.41 -25.20 -11.46
N VAL A 167 10.89 -24.20 -10.72
CA VAL A 167 10.45 -23.96 -9.34
C VAL A 167 8.97 -23.55 -9.38
N PRO A 168 8.08 -24.19 -8.62
CA PRO A 168 6.68 -23.78 -8.53
C PRO A 168 6.55 -22.33 -8.08
N LEU A 169 5.58 -21.60 -8.64
CA LEU A 169 5.24 -20.25 -8.20
C LEU A 169 4.70 -20.29 -6.78
N CYS A 170 5.05 -19.30 -5.97
CA CYS A 170 4.43 -19.15 -4.65
C CYS A 170 3.00 -18.62 -4.79
N PRO A 171 2.10 -18.87 -3.80
CA PRO A 171 0.70 -18.48 -3.92
C PRO A 171 0.47 -16.99 -4.25
N LEU A 172 1.33 -16.11 -3.75
CA LEU A 172 1.24 -14.68 -4.03
C LEU A 172 1.65 -14.32 -5.48
N GLU A 173 2.65 -15.01 -6.03
CA GLU A 173 3.02 -14.87 -7.45
C GLU A 173 1.88 -15.35 -8.35
N THR A 174 1.23 -16.47 -7.99
CA THR A 174 0.04 -16.98 -8.67
C THR A 174 -1.09 -15.95 -8.61
N TRP A 175 -1.38 -15.38 -7.43
CA TRP A 175 -2.41 -14.35 -7.26
C TRP A 175 -2.15 -13.15 -8.19
N VAL A 176 -0.93 -12.61 -8.23
CA VAL A 176 -0.59 -11.48 -9.13
C VAL A 176 -0.82 -11.83 -10.61
N LYS A 177 -0.52 -13.07 -11.01
CA LYS A 177 -0.72 -13.51 -12.40
C LYS A 177 -2.17 -13.76 -12.76
N GLU A 178 -2.99 -14.17 -11.81
CA GLU A 178 -4.37 -14.59 -12.06
C GLU A 178 -5.40 -13.50 -11.75
N VAL A 179 -5.06 -12.51 -10.90
CA VAL A 179 -6.01 -11.48 -10.48
C VAL A 179 -6.57 -10.69 -11.67
N ASP A 180 -7.88 -10.53 -11.67
CA ASP A 180 -8.63 -9.62 -12.53
C ASP A 180 -8.77 -8.27 -11.81
N LEU A 181 -7.95 -7.30 -12.18
CA LEU A 181 -7.93 -5.98 -11.54
C LEU A 181 -9.17 -5.16 -11.88
N ASP A 182 -9.79 -5.37 -13.05
CA ASP A 182 -11.02 -4.71 -13.45
C ASP A 182 -12.17 -5.15 -12.54
N ALA A 183 -12.36 -6.47 -12.40
CA ALA A 183 -13.36 -7.03 -11.50
C ALA A 183 -13.14 -6.58 -10.05
N LEU A 184 -11.87 -6.50 -9.61
CA LEU A 184 -11.52 -6.00 -8.29
C LEU A 184 -11.86 -4.51 -8.11
N ALA A 185 -11.58 -3.67 -9.09
CA ALA A 185 -11.91 -2.25 -9.05
C ALA A 185 -13.44 -2.02 -9.01
N HIS A 186 -14.20 -2.77 -9.82
CA HIS A 186 -15.67 -2.74 -9.77
C HIS A 186 -16.20 -3.15 -8.41
N ARG A 187 -15.65 -4.22 -7.81
CA ARG A 187 -16.00 -4.65 -6.44
C ARG A 187 -15.76 -3.55 -5.41
N CYS A 188 -14.68 -2.78 -5.53
CA CYS A 188 -14.44 -1.62 -4.66
C CYS A 188 -15.53 -0.54 -4.81
N PHE A 189 -15.92 -0.18 -6.03
CA PHE A 189 -16.97 0.82 -6.27
C PHE A 189 -18.35 0.38 -5.82
N GLU A 190 -18.68 -0.91 -5.98
CA GLU A 190 -19.93 -1.50 -5.49
C GLU A 190 -19.98 -1.48 -3.96
N ALA A 191 -18.88 -1.86 -3.30
CA ALA A 191 -18.80 -1.94 -1.85
C ALA A 191 -18.69 -0.56 -1.16
N VAL A 192 -18.13 0.44 -1.86
CA VAL A 192 -17.90 1.79 -1.32
C VAL A 192 -18.48 2.84 -2.27
N PRO A 193 -19.76 3.19 -2.12
CA PRO A 193 -20.43 4.16 -3.00
C PRO A 193 -19.84 5.57 -2.96
N SER A 194 -19.06 5.94 -1.94
CA SER A 194 -18.39 7.25 -1.88
C SER A 194 -17.13 7.35 -2.73
N LEU A 195 -16.59 6.23 -3.24
CA LEU A 195 -15.39 6.24 -4.07
C LEU A 195 -15.66 6.99 -5.38
N VAL A 196 -14.70 7.83 -5.73
CA VAL A 196 -14.58 8.58 -6.98
C VAL A 196 -13.48 7.97 -7.84
N SER A 197 -12.37 7.53 -7.25
CA SER A 197 -11.27 6.87 -7.96
C SER A 197 -10.76 5.63 -7.23
N VAL A 198 -10.37 4.63 -8.03
CA VAL A 198 -9.71 3.40 -7.60
C VAL A 198 -8.53 3.14 -8.52
N LYS A 199 -7.35 2.97 -7.93
CA LYS A 199 -6.12 2.60 -8.65
C LYS A 199 -5.52 1.34 -8.05
N LEU A 200 -5.30 0.33 -8.87
CA LEU A 200 -4.78 -0.97 -8.45
C LEU A 200 -3.56 -1.31 -9.28
N GLU A 201 -2.47 -1.69 -8.64
CA GLU A 201 -1.25 -2.15 -9.29
C GLU A 201 -0.76 -3.43 -8.63
N ALA A 202 -0.45 -4.43 -9.46
CA ALA A 202 0.10 -5.69 -9.03
C ALA A 202 1.33 -6.01 -9.89
N TRP A 203 2.48 -6.14 -9.24
CA TRP A 203 3.75 -6.39 -9.90
C TRP A 203 4.47 -7.59 -9.29
N SER A 204 4.99 -8.47 -10.14
CA SER A 204 5.87 -9.57 -9.73
C SER A 204 7.18 -9.51 -10.51
N ARG A 205 8.29 -9.46 -9.78
CA ARG A 205 9.65 -9.45 -10.33
C ARG A 205 10.19 -10.88 -10.37
N ASP A 206 9.61 -11.72 -11.22
CA ASP A 206 10.04 -13.11 -11.46
C ASP A 206 10.61 -13.29 -12.89
N ARG A 207 10.88 -14.54 -13.29
CA ARG A 207 11.42 -14.88 -14.63
C ARG A 207 10.47 -14.53 -15.78
N GLY A 208 9.21 -14.21 -15.50
CA GLY A 208 8.20 -13.80 -16.48
C GLY A 208 7.48 -12.56 -16.00
N SER A 209 8.27 -11.55 -15.61
CA SER A 209 7.82 -10.32 -14.94
C SER A 209 6.42 -9.91 -15.38
N SER A 210 5.47 -9.98 -14.44
CA SER A 210 4.08 -9.61 -14.67
C SER A 210 3.82 -8.28 -14.02
N HIS A 211 3.38 -7.30 -14.79
CA HIS A 211 2.89 -6.02 -14.31
C HIS A 211 1.46 -5.82 -14.80
N LYS A 212 0.55 -5.66 -13.86
CA LYS A 212 -0.84 -5.30 -14.12
C LYS A 212 -1.14 -3.99 -13.40
N SER A 213 -1.79 -3.08 -14.09
CA SER A 213 -2.25 -1.81 -13.53
C SER A 213 -3.64 -1.54 -14.06
N MET A 214 -4.50 -1.05 -13.19
CA MET A 214 -5.86 -0.64 -13.51
C MET A 214 -6.17 0.65 -12.76
N GLU A 215 -6.79 1.59 -13.46
CA GLU A 215 -7.30 2.81 -12.86
C GLU A 215 -8.73 3.04 -13.37
N LEU A 216 -9.65 3.20 -12.42
CA LEU A 216 -11.05 3.43 -12.70
C LEU A 216 -11.51 4.66 -11.92
N SER A 217 -12.10 5.61 -12.62
CA SER A 217 -12.63 6.84 -12.04
C SER A 217 -14.09 7.03 -12.47
N ARG A 218 -14.94 7.44 -11.53
CA ARG A 218 -16.28 7.92 -11.86
C ARG A 218 -16.15 9.29 -12.49
N VAL A 219 -16.75 9.45 -13.66
CA VAL A 219 -16.97 10.77 -14.25
C VAL A 219 -17.85 11.52 -13.27
N GLN A 220 -17.28 12.49 -12.55
CA GLN A 220 -18.11 13.49 -11.90
C GLN A 220 -18.73 14.29 -13.04
N GLU A 221 -20.01 14.04 -13.32
CA GLU A 221 -20.78 15.02 -14.08
C GLU A 221 -20.62 16.36 -13.33
N PRO A 222 -20.32 17.46 -14.04
CA PRO A 222 -20.18 18.77 -13.41
C PRO A 222 -21.53 19.15 -12.79
N VAL A 223 -21.73 18.79 -11.53
CA VAL A 223 -22.91 19.14 -10.76
C VAL A 223 -22.82 20.64 -10.49
N ASN A 224 -23.54 21.43 -11.31
CA ASN A 224 -24.04 22.77 -11.01
C ASN A 224 -23.21 24.04 -11.31
N GLU A 225 -22.28 24.08 -12.26
CA GLU A 225 -21.87 25.40 -12.79
C GLU A 225 -23.01 26.10 -13.58
N LEU A 226 -23.93 25.33 -14.16
CA LEU A 226 -25.10 25.87 -14.87
C LEU A 226 -26.21 26.40 -13.94
N GLN A 227 -26.31 25.94 -12.69
CA GLN A 227 -27.32 26.45 -11.76
C GLN A 227 -26.90 27.77 -11.10
N ASP A 228 -25.61 28.00 -10.91
CA ASP A 228 -25.10 29.30 -10.46
C ASP A 228 -25.11 30.35 -11.57
N ALA A 229 -24.87 29.96 -12.83
CA ALA A 229 -25.03 30.86 -13.98
C ALA A 229 -26.49 31.32 -14.18
N LEU A 230 -27.47 30.44 -13.92
CA LEU A 230 -28.90 30.79 -14.03
C LEU A 230 -29.44 31.63 -12.85
N ARG A 231 -28.72 31.73 -11.73
CA ARG A 231 -29.09 32.61 -10.61
C ARG A 231 -28.54 34.04 -10.73
N GLN A 232 -27.59 34.30 -11.61
CA GLN A 232 -26.97 35.63 -11.75
C GLN A 232 -27.64 36.58 -12.76
N HIS A 233 -28.68 36.16 -13.48
CA HIS A 233 -29.45 37.05 -14.37
C HIS A 233 -30.93 37.16 -13.95
N PRO A 234 -31.26 38.05 -12.99
CA PRO A 234 -32.63 38.50 -12.84
C PRO A 234 -33.00 39.31 -14.08
N LEU A 235 -34.02 38.84 -14.81
CA LEU A 235 -34.69 39.59 -15.88
C LEU A 235 -35.08 40.98 -15.32
N MET A 236 -34.43 42.03 -15.81
CA MET A 236 -34.92 43.38 -15.59
C MET A 236 -36.17 43.63 -16.47
N PRO A 237 -37.21 44.30 -15.91
CA PRO A 237 -38.47 44.58 -16.58
C PRO A 237 -38.35 45.60 -17.72
#